data_AF-A0A847HGJ5-F1
#
_entry.id   AF-A0A847HGJ5-F1
#
_cell.length_a   1.000
_cell.length_b   1.000
_cell.length_c   1.000
_cell.angle_alpha   90.00
_cell.angle_beta   90.00
_cell.angle_gamma   90.00
#
_symmetry.space_group_name_H-M   'P 1'
#
loop_
_entity.id
_entity.type
_entity.pdbx_description
1 polymer ?
#
loop_
_entity_poly.entity_id
_entity_poly.type
_entity_poly.pdbx_seq_one_letter_code
_entity_poly.pdbx_strand_id
1 'polypeptide(L)'
;MRKTFLALVLVVVMLLSCQVALYASYGLNVIENDSIGVIYFNLGKAYNILRDQVKSFDKTADANTRQQIEQVLGTLGAENPLARDLSVAKINEAIEKWHNDGVFIPTGGVWISVSKDLQPKVVIEASIKPDKIAEFLKSAPNTQGLDFTPKNNIISFNAPGMDLPIEINSERIVIGKVAATAEKPGENWQPCYKRVTSPDQHLALELDVQSIIESVLTLHQQRSTSTSEKSCAANMRVMTAATEMYNMDNQTAMSELNVNELVKGQYLKEPMKCPNGGTYSSRGDLAKEGEIVCSIHNTINDLKIYDGPAQPAAKIDVASQLPDPRLQHITRARIFADTEGMMIAVAVKDEPTRKQFQEMLQQNIKMLEQQLSQSKGDVRVETVKKLFASLSHIDRAPWLGISFKQSENEQILVGTAVVGVLAAIAIPNFQKARMQARKSACFANQRVLLGGTEMYNMDNEKMLHNLDIQALVNGQYIKSAPECPDGGTYSSEGDLAENGRIKCSIHGSVE
;
A
#
# COMPACT_ATOMS: atom_id res chain seq x y z
N MET A 1 -6.88 -28.88 53.86
CA MET A 1 -7.20 -29.32 52.49
C MET A 1 -8.41 -28.62 51.89
N ARG A 2 -9.60 -28.61 52.53
CA ARG A 2 -10.81 -27.95 51.96
C ARG A 2 -10.69 -26.43 51.72
N LYS A 3 -10.06 -25.67 52.63
CA LYS A 3 -9.90 -24.21 52.48
C LYS A 3 -8.87 -23.82 51.40
N THR A 4 -7.80 -24.58 51.27
CA THR A 4 -6.76 -24.39 50.24
C THR A 4 -7.25 -24.77 48.85
N PHE A 5 -8.06 -25.84 48.73
CA PHE A 5 -8.70 -26.22 47.47
C PHE A 5 -9.75 -25.19 47.02
N LEU A 6 -10.56 -24.66 47.95
CA LEU A 6 -11.55 -23.62 47.63
C LEU A 6 -10.89 -22.31 47.19
N ALA A 7 -9.78 -21.90 47.82
CA ALA A 7 -9.01 -20.73 47.42
C ALA A 7 -8.36 -20.90 46.03
N LEU A 8 -7.87 -22.10 45.71
CA LEU A 8 -7.30 -22.42 44.40
C LEU A 8 -8.37 -22.39 43.31
N VAL A 9 -9.56 -22.94 43.58
CA VAL A 9 -10.70 -22.85 42.66
C VAL A 9 -11.17 -21.42 42.48
N LEU A 10 -11.17 -20.60 43.53
CA LEU A 10 -11.59 -19.19 43.43
C LEU A 10 -10.56 -18.34 42.67
N VAL A 11 -9.26 -18.62 42.80
CA VAL A 11 -8.19 -18.02 41.98
C VAL A 11 -8.28 -18.49 40.53
N VAL A 12 -8.54 -19.78 40.28
CA VAL A 12 -8.74 -20.33 38.93
C VAL A 12 -10.01 -19.77 38.29
N VAL A 13 -11.10 -19.59 39.04
CA VAL A 13 -12.34 -18.96 38.56
C VAL A 13 -12.16 -17.46 38.35
N MET A 14 -11.42 -16.74 39.21
CA MET A 14 -11.06 -15.34 38.96
C MET A 14 -10.17 -15.19 37.73
N LEU A 15 -9.17 -16.07 37.56
CA LEU A 15 -8.31 -16.12 36.38
C LEU A 15 -9.11 -16.47 35.13
N LEU A 16 -10.05 -17.42 35.19
CA LEU A 16 -10.95 -17.80 34.08
C LEU A 16 -11.96 -16.70 33.75
N SER A 17 -12.49 -15.96 34.74
CA SER A 17 -13.34 -14.79 34.48
C SER A 17 -12.54 -13.60 33.95
N CYS A 18 -11.24 -13.52 34.26
CA CYS A 18 -10.31 -12.61 33.58
C CYS A 18 -9.95 -13.08 32.17
N GLN A 19 -10.03 -14.38 31.86
CA GLN A 19 -9.69 -14.93 30.52
C GLN A 19 -10.74 -14.65 29.46
N VAL A 20 -12.02 -14.52 29.82
CA VAL A 20 -13.07 -14.19 28.83
C VAL A 20 -13.01 -12.70 28.42
N ALA A 21 -12.31 -11.86 29.20
CA ALA A 21 -12.04 -10.45 28.90
C ALA A 21 -10.56 -10.18 28.56
N LEU A 22 -9.74 -11.21 28.33
CA LEU A 22 -8.32 -11.08 27.98
C LEU A 22 -8.22 -10.64 26.50
N TYR A 23 -8.35 -9.33 26.33
CA TYR A 23 -8.07 -8.49 25.16
C TYR A 23 -8.78 -8.90 23.87
N ALA A 24 -9.91 -8.24 23.61
CA ALA A 24 -10.28 -7.96 22.23
C ALA A 24 -9.03 -7.39 21.52
N SER A 25 -8.60 -8.03 20.43
CA SER A 25 -7.45 -7.59 19.63
C SER A 25 -7.52 -6.08 19.41
N TYR A 26 -6.42 -5.36 19.64
CA TYR A 26 -6.34 -3.91 19.38
C TYR A 26 -6.70 -3.60 17.92
N GLY A 27 -6.44 -4.54 17.03
CA GLY A 27 -6.79 -4.44 15.62
C GLY A 27 -8.29 -4.34 15.34
N LEU A 28 -9.17 -4.77 16.25
CA LEU A 28 -10.61 -4.56 16.09
C LEU A 28 -10.99 -3.08 16.06
N ASN A 29 -10.15 -2.21 16.64
CA ASN A 29 -10.37 -0.77 16.67
C ASN A 29 -10.23 -0.11 15.29
N VAL A 30 -9.76 -0.83 14.25
CA VAL A 30 -9.77 -0.30 12.88
C VAL A 30 -11.17 -0.35 12.25
N ILE A 31 -12.07 -1.19 12.77
CA ILE A 31 -13.40 -1.39 12.19
C ILE A 31 -14.35 -0.33 12.76
N GLU A 32 -14.70 0.64 11.92
CA GLU A 32 -15.56 1.77 12.31
C GLU A 32 -16.82 1.82 11.46
N ASN A 33 -17.79 2.62 11.90
CA ASN A 33 -19.08 2.78 11.21
C ASN A 33 -18.94 3.38 9.80
N ASP A 34 -17.97 4.24 9.61
CA ASP A 34 -17.65 4.91 8.35
C ASP A 34 -16.64 4.12 7.51
N SER A 35 -16.22 2.93 7.94
CA SER A 35 -15.39 2.07 7.12
C SER A 35 -16.13 1.70 5.83
N ILE A 36 -15.43 1.77 4.71
CA ILE A 36 -15.91 1.34 3.37
C ILE A 36 -15.26 0.04 2.92
N GLY A 37 -14.22 -0.41 3.63
CA GLY A 37 -13.56 -1.69 3.40
C GLY A 37 -12.80 -2.12 4.64
N VAL A 38 -12.83 -3.42 4.94
CA VAL A 38 -12.09 -4.06 6.03
C VAL A 38 -11.40 -5.31 5.51
N ILE A 39 -10.13 -5.48 5.88
CA ILE A 39 -9.33 -6.67 5.64
C ILE A 39 -8.72 -7.11 6.97
N TYR A 40 -8.90 -8.38 7.29
CA TYR A 40 -8.26 -9.07 8.40
C TYR A 40 -7.53 -10.28 7.86
N PHE A 41 -6.28 -10.47 8.26
CA PHE A 41 -5.50 -11.66 7.96
C PHE A 41 -4.75 -12.11 9.20
N ASN A 42 -4.93 -13.35 9.64
CA ASN A 42 -4.22 -13.92 10.78
C ASN A 42 -2.78 -14.29 10.38
N LEU A 43 -1.91 -13.27 10.35
CA LEU A 43 -0.51 -13.40 9.95
C LEU A 43 0.27 -14.30 10.93
N GLY A 44 -0.03 -14.25 12.23
CA GLY A 44 0.57 -15.14 13.22
C GLY A 44 0.31 -16.62 12.94
N LYS A 45 -0.94 -16.98 12.65
CA LYS A 45 -1.32 -18.37 12.29
C LYS A 45 -0.67 -18.80 10.98
N ALA A 46 -0.70 -17.94 9.96
CA ALA A 46 -0.06 -18.23 8.67
C ALA A 46 1.46 -18.42 8.80
N TYR A 47 2.12 -17.57 9.58
CA TYR A 47 3.55 -17.66 9.86
C TYR A 47 3.92 -18.98 10.54
N ASN A 48 3.18 -19.38 11.58
CA ASN A 48 3.44 -20.62 12.31
C ASN A 48 3.20 -21.86 11.43
N ILE A 49 2.12 -21.90 10.65
CA ILE A 49 1.85 -22.99 9.71
C ILE A 49 3.00 -23.14 8.71
N LEU A 50 3.43 -22.02 8.11
CA LEU A 50 4.52 -22.04 7.12
C LEU A 50 5.85 -22.49 7.74
N ARG A 51 6.18 -21.97 8.93
CA ARG A 51 7.39 -22.37 9.65
C ARG A 51 7.39 -23.86 9.99
N ASP A 52 6.28 -24.38 10.53
CA ASP A 52 6.17 -25.80 10.89
C ASP A 52 6.27 -26.71 9.66
N GLN A 53 5.64 -26.32 8.55
CA GLN A 53 5.71 -27.05 7.27
C GLN A 53 7.13 -27.13 6.72
N VAL A 54 7.85 -26.00 6.69
CA VAL A 54 9.24 -25.96 6.21
C VAL A 54 10.12 -26.83 7.10
N LYS A 55 9.94 -26.75 8.42
CA LYS A 55 10.70 -27.53 9.40
C LYS A 55 10.44 -29.04 9.31
N SER A 56 9.21 -29.44 8.97
CA SER A 56 8.84 -30.85 8.84
C SER A 56 9.00 -31.40 7.43
N PHE A 57 9.35 -30.56 6.44
CA PHE A 57 9.33 -30.92 5.01
C PHE A 57 10.09 -32.22 4.70
N ASP A 58 11.30 -32.36 5.23
CA ASP A 58 12.15 -33.56 5.06
C ASP A 58 11.59 -34.83 5.73
N LYS A 59 10.54 -34.70 6.55
CA LYS A 59 9.85 -35.82 7.18
C LYS A 59 8.51 -36.12 6.51
N THR A 60 7.84 -35.09 6.00
CA THR A 60 6.45 -35.19 5.52
C THR A 60 6.31 -35.30 4.01
N ALA A 61 7.25 -34.78 3.22
CA ALA A 61 7.21 -34.85 1.76
C ALA A 61 7.75 -36.19 1.24
N ASP A 62 7.18 -36.76 0.18
CA ASP A 62 7.77 -37.90 -0.53
C ASP A 62 8.96 -37.49 -1.41
N ALA A 63 9.75 -38.46 -1.87
CA ALA A 63 10.98 -38.21 -2.62
C ALA A 63 10.76 -37.42 -3.93
N ASN A 64 9.64 -37.65 -4.62
CA ASN A 64 9.35 -36.97 -5.88
C ASN A 64 8.98 -35.51 -5.63
N THR A 65 8.12 -35.24 -4.64
CA THR A 65 7.78 -33.87 -4.25
C THR A 65 8.99 -33.07 -3.77
N ARG A 66 9.91 -33.69 -3.01
CA ARG A 66 11.17 -33.05 -2.61
C ARG A 66 12.01 -32.64 -3.81
N GLN A 67 12.26 -33.59 -4.72
CA GLN A 67 13.08 -33.34 -5.91
C GLN A 67 12.48 -32.23 -6.78
N GLN A 68 11.15 -32.22 -6.95
CA GLN A 68 10.47 -31.18 -7.72
C GLN A 68 10.57 -29.81 -7.08
N ILE A 69 10.37 -29.70 -5.76
CA ILE A 69 10.44 -28.41 -5.06
C ILE A 69 11.87 -27.88 -5.11
N GLU A 70 12.88 -28.71 -4.83
CA GLU A 70 14.29 -28.30 -4.95
C GLU A 70 14.66 -27.87 -6.37
N GLN A 71 14.14 -28.56 -7.39
CA GLN A 71 14.33 -28.16 -8.79
C GLN A 71 13.70 -26.79 -9.08
N VAL A 72 12.47 -26.54 -8.62
CA VAL A 72 11.80 -25.23 -8.79
C VAL A 72 12.60 -24.14 -8.08
N LEU A 73 13.00 -24.34 -6.83
CA LEU A 73 13.80 -23.37 -6.08
C LEU A 73 15.14 -23.07 -6.79
N GLY A 74 15.79 -24.09 -7.35
CA GLY A 74 17.01 -23.94 -8.15
C GLY A 74 16.82 -23.10 -9.42
N THR A 75 15.65 -23.17 -10.07
CA THR A 75 15.35 -22.35 -11.25
C THR A 75 15.09 -20.87 -10.94
N LEU A 76 14.64 -20.55 -9.73
CA LEU A 76 14.35 -19.16 -9.33
C LEU A 76 15.62 -18.31 -9.16
N GLY A 77 16.78 -18.95 -8.95
CA GLY A 77 18.07 -18.28 -8.80
C GLY A 77 18.69 -17.75 -10.10
N ALA A 78 18.16 -18.14 -11.27
CA ALA A 78 18.72 -17.75 -12.56
C ALA A 78 18.54 -16.25 -12.88
N GLU A 79 17.47 -15.62 -12.37
CA GLU A 79 17.10 -14.23 -12.70
C GLU A 79 17.18 -13.26 -11.51
N ASN A 80 17.43 -13.75 -10.30
CA ASN A 80 17.45 -12.93 -9.09
C ASN A 80 18.70 -13.20 -8.23
N PRO A 81 19.61 -12.21 -8.05
CA PRO A 81 20.79 -12.34 -7.19
C PRO A 81 20.46 -12.73 -5.74
N LEU A 82 19.28 -12.38 -5.24
CA LEU A 82 18.79 -12.73 -3.90
C LEU A 82 18.26 -14.16 -3.77
N ALA A 83 18.07 -14.86 -4.89
CA ALA A 83 17.55 -16.23 -4.94
C ALA A 83 18.60 -17.25 -5.41
N ARG A 84 19.88 -16.86 -5.50
CA ARG A 84 20.96 -17.79 -5.85
C ARG A 84 21.08 -18.90 -4.81
N ASP A 85 21.19 -20.13 -5.30
CA ASP A 85 21.37 -21.35 -4.50
C ASP A 85 20.25 -21.60 -3.46
N LEU A 86 19.00 -21.18 -3.76
CA LEU A 86 17.85 -21.38 -2.89
C LEU A 86 17.53 -22.89 -2.72
N SER A 87 17.31 -23.34 -1.49
CA SER A 87 16.90 -24.71 -1.14
C SER A 87 15.98 -24.69 0.07
N VAL A 88 15.24 -25.77 0.32
CA VAL A 88 14.36 -25.85 1.49
C VAL A 88 15.16 -25.71 2.80
N ALA A 89 16.35 -26.29 2.86
CA ALA A 89 17.25 -26.17 4.02
C ALA A 89 17.64 -24.71 4.31
N LYS A 90 17.99 -23.93 3.29
CA LYS A 90 18.34 -22.50 3.47
C LYS A 90 17.13 -21.65 3.84
N ILE A 91 15.95 -21.97 3.30
CA ILE A 91 14.70 -21.31 3.70
C ILE A 91 14.42 -21.58 5.17
N ASN A 92 14.56 -22.83 5.61
CA ASN A 92 14.40 -23.22 7.01
C ASN A 92 15.39 -22.45 7.91
N GLU A 93 16.67 -22.42 7.55
CA GLU A 93 17.70 -21.67 8.28
C GLU A 93 17.36 -20.17 8.38
N ALA A 94 16.92 -19.56 7.28
CA ALA A 94 16.53 -18.14 7.26
C ALA A 94 15.30 -17.87 8.15
N ILE A 95 14.28 -18.73 8.11
CA ILE A 95 13.08 -18.61 8.94
C ILE A 95 13.45 -18.76 10.42
N GLU A 96 14.26 -19.75 10.78
CA GLU A 96 14.70 -19.96 12.17
C GLU A 96 15.59 -18.82 12.66
N LYS A 97 16.50 -18.32 11.81
CA LYS A 97 17.32 -17.15 12.11
C LYS A 97 16.45 -15.93 12.37
N TRP A 98 15.49 -15.63 11.50
CA TRP A 98 14.52 -14.56 11.72
C TRP A 98 13.79 -14.77 13.05
N HIS A 99 13.24 -15.97 13.27
CA HIS A 99 12.48 -16.29 14.48
C HIS A 99 13.29 -15.99 15.76
N ASN A 100 14.56 -16.39 15.77
CA ASN A 100 15.47 -16.20 16.89
C ASN A 100 15.95 -14.75 17.05
N ASP A 101 16.20 -14.05 15.93
CA ASP A 101 16.58 -12.63 15.94
C ASP A 101 15.48 -11.78 16.60
N GLY A 102 14.22 -12.18 16.41
CA GLY A 102 13.04 -11.67 17.11
C GLY A 102 12.79 -10.19 16.86
N VAL A 103 13.21 -9.66 15.71
CA VAL A 103 13.03 -8.24 15.35
C VAL A 103 11.55 -7.92 15.16
N PHE A 104 10.85 -8.82 14.47
CA PHE A 104 9.44 -8.75 14.16
C PHE A 104 8.92 -10.18 14.02
N ILE A 105 8.10 -10.66 14.95
CA ILE A 105 7.49 -11.99 14.92
C ILE A 105 5.98 -11.80 14.90
N PRO A 106 5.28 -12.16 13.80
CA PRO A 106 3.83 -12.07 13.78
C PRO A 106 3.21 -12.89 14.91
N THR A 107 2.36 -12.26 15.71
CA THR A 107 1.67 -12.90 16.85
C THR A 107 0.16 -12.89 16.68
N GLY A 108 -0.37 -12.05 15.79
CA GLY A 108 -1.81 -11.92 15.59
C GLY A 108 -2.18 -11.48 14.19
N GLY A 109 -3.22 -10.65 14.11
CA GLY A 109 -3.81 -10.19 12.87
C GLY A 109 -3.06 -9.02 12.24
N VAL A 110 -3.15 -8.96 10.91
CA VAL A 110 -3.04 -7.75 10.12
C VAL A 110 -4.45 -7.26 9.85
N TRP A 111 -4.75 -6.08 10.33
CA TRP A 111 -6.05 -5.43 10.27
C TRP A 111 -5.89 -4.19 9.42
N ILE A 112 -6.73 -4.04 8.41
CA ILE A 112 -6.74 -2.88 7.51
C ILE A 112 -8.17 -2.43 7.38
N SER A 113 -8.41 -1.13 7.51
CA SER A 113 -9.66 -0.51 7.08
C SER A 113 -9.38 0.77 6.32
N VAL A 114 -10.39 1.20 5.57
CA VAL A 114 -10.39 2.49 4.88
C VAL A 114 -11.71 3.18 5.23
N SER A 115 -11.65 4.43 5.69
CA SER A 115 -12.86 5.23 5.93
C SER A 115 -13.43 5.82 4.63
N LYS A 116 -14.64 6.38 4.70
CA LYS A 116 -15.26 7.12 3.58
C LYS A 116 -14.38 8.26 3.06
N ASP A 117 -13.60 8.89 3.92
CA ASP A 117 -12.64 9.95 3.55
C ASP A 117 -11.31 9.40 2.98
N LEU A 118 -11.29 8.11 2.63
CA LEU A 118 -10.14 7.35 2.17
C LEU A 118 -8.92 7.41 3.10
N GLN A 119 -9.15 7.53 4.40
CA GLN A 119 -8.06 7.44 5.38
C GLN A 119 -7.81 5.96 5.71
N PRO A 120 -6.61 5.43 5.44
CA PRO A 120 -6.28 4.07 5.80
C PRO A 120 -5.98 3.97 7.29
N LYS A 121 -6.42 2.87 7.89
CA LYS A 121 -6.04 2.44 9.24
C LYS A 121 -5.48 1.05 9.15
N VAL A 122 -4.30 0.83 9.71
CA VAL A 122 -3.66 -0.48 9.73
C VAL A 122 -3.18 -0.79 11.14
N VAL A 123 -3.44 -2.00 11.61
CA VAL A 123 -2.83 -2.56 12.82
C VAL A 123 -2.20 -3.89 12.46
N ILE A 124 -0.93 -4.06 12.77
CA ILE A 124 -0.20 -5.31 12.59
C ILE A 124 0.22 -5.79 13.97
N GLU A 125 -0.26 -6.95 14.40
CA GLU A 125 0.05 -7.53 15.71
C GLU A 125 1.26 -8.45 15.62
N ALA A 126 2.33 -8.09 16.35
CA ALA A 126 3.60 -8.79 16.31
C ALA A 126 4.42 -8.54 17.57
N SER A 127 5.23 -9.51 17.99
CA SER A 127 6.31 -9.25 18.93
C SER A 127 7.46 -8.54 18.21
N ILE A 128 7.79 -7.34 18.68
CA ILE A 128 8.72 -6.43 18.01
C ILE A 128 9.82 -6.01 18.99
N LYS A 129 11.04 -5.85 18.48
CA LYS A 129 12.15 -5.17 19.18
C LYS A 129 12.32 -3.77 18.57
N PRO A 130 11.75 -2.71 19.17
CA PRO A 130 11.74 -1.38 18.57
C PRO A 130 13.14 -0.87 18.20
N ASP A 131 14.14 -1.06 19.06
CA ASP A 131 15.52 -0.63 18.78
C ASP A 131 16.08 -1.24 17.48
N LYS A 132 15.85 -2.54 17.25
CA LYS A 132 16.31 -3.23 16.04
C LYS A 132 15.53 -2.81 14.80
N ILE A 133 14.22 -2.59 14.94
CA ILE A 133 13.41 -2.03 13.84
C ILE A 133 13.88 -0.61 13.49
N ALA A 134 14.21 0.22 14.47
CA ALA A 134 14.70 1.57 14.24
C ALA A 134 15.99 1.58 13.41
N GLU A 135 16.93 0.67 13.69
CA GLU A 135 18.16 0.51 12.90
C GLU A 135 17.86 0.13 11.44
N PHE A 136 16.93 -0.82 11.24
CA PHE A 136 16.46 -1.18 9.90
C PHE A 136 15.84 0.02 9.18
N LEU A 137 14.96 0.79 9.85
CA LEU A 137 14.30 1.96 9.26
C LEU A 137 15.28 3.06 8.87
N LYS A 138 16.35 3.28 9.65
CA LYS A 138 17.41 4.27 9.34
C LYS A 138 18.19 3.93 8.07
N SER A 139 18.27 2.65 7.72
CA SER A 139 18.97 2.19 6.51
C SER A 139 18.17 2.38 5.21
N ALA A 140 16.88 2.73 5.29
CA ALA A 140 16.02 2.87 4.13
C ALA A 140 16.26 4.20 3.38
N PRO A 141 16.30 4.21 2.02
CA PRO A 141 16.61 5.44 1.26
C PRO A 141 15.60 6.59 1.49
N ASN A 142 14.33 6.26 1.74
CA ASN A 142 13.24 7.23 1.80
C ASN A 142 12.92 7.72 3.23
N THR A 143 13.76 7.38 4.21
CA THR A 143 13.53 7.70 5.64
C THR A 143 14.54 8.71 6.20
N GLN A 144 15.36 9.30 5.33
CA GLN A 144 16.35 10.30 5.71
C GLN A 144 15.68 11.51 6.38
N GLY A 145 16.22 11.94 7.53
CA GLY A 145 15.72 13.09 8.29
C GLY A 145 14.59 12.77 9.29
N LEU A 146 14.14 11.52 9.38
CA LEU A 146 13.15 11.09 10.38
C LEU A 146 13.83 10.58 11.66
N ASP A 147 13.25 10.91 12.81
CA ASP A 147 13.67 10.39 14.11
C ASP A 147 12.98 9.05 14.41
N PHE A 148 13.76 7.97 14.40
CA PHE A 148 13.28 6.63 14.79
C PHE A 148 13.69 6.23 16.20
N THR A 149 14.19 7.18 17.01
CA THR A 149 14.64 6.89 18.37
C THR A 149 13.45 6.49 19.24
N PRO A 150 13.42 5.27 19.80
CA PRO A 150 12.30 4.84 20.63
C PRO A 150 12.20 5.70 21.90
N LYS A 151 11.01 6.21 22.19
CA LYS A 151 10.67 6.90 23.45
C LYS A 151 9.68 6.03 24.20
N ASN A 152 10.01 5.60 25.41
CA ASN A 152 9.20 4.64 26.19
C ASN A 152 8.86 3.37 25.40
N ASN A 153 9.82 2.84 24.62
CA ASN A 153 9.65 1.66 23.76
C ASN A 153 8.62 1.84 22.62
N ILE A 154 8.35 3.10 22.24
CA ILE A 154 7.48 3.46 21.13
C ILE A 154 8.27 4.32 20.14
N ILE A 155 8.19 3.98 18.86
CA ILE A 155 8.69 4.79 17.75
C ILE A 155 7.47 5.44 17.10
N SER A 156 7.48 6.76 16.95
CA SER A 156 6.39 7.52 16.34
C SER A 156 6.92 8.45 15.28
N PHE A 157 6.38 8.37 14.06
CA PHE A 157 6.74 9.23 12.94
C PHE A 157 5.58 9.31 11.95
N ASN A 158 5.60 10.28 11.04
CA ASN A 158 4.63 10.31 9.93
C ASN A 158 5.24 9.66 8.70
N ALA A 159 4.41 8.96 7.92
CA ALA A 159 4.83 8.45 6.62
C ALA A 159 5.37 9.62 5.75
N PRO A 160 6.54 9.47 5.10
CA PRO A 160 7.12 10.54 4.28
C PRO A 160 6.13 11.08 3.25
N GLY A 161 5.93 12.41 3.25
CA GLY A 161 5.01 13.08 2.32
C GLY A 161 3.53 12.91 2.63
N MET A 162 3.14 12.37 3.79
CA MET A 162 1.74 12.16 4.17
C MET A 162 1.49 12.57 5.63
N ASP A 163 0.31 13.11 5.94
CA ASP A 163 -0.16 13.27 7.33
C ASP A 163 -0.74 11.95 7.88
N LEU A 164 0.04 10.88 7.75
CA LEU A 164 -0.34 9.53 8.15
C LEU A 164 0.58 9.06 9.27
N PRO A 165 0.13 9.09 10.54
CA PRO A 165 0.96 8.72 11.67
C PRO A 165 1.25 7.21 11.67
N ILE A 166 2.45 6.85 12.06
CA ILE A 166 2.92 5.48 12.25
C ILE A 166 3.47 5.37 13.67
N GLU A 167 2.98 4.39 14.40
CA GLU A 167 3.48 4.03 15.73
C GLU A 167 3.92 2.57 15.76
N ILE A 168 5.10 2.32 16.31
CA ILE A 168 5.66 0.98 16.46
C ILE A 168 6.03 0.79 17.92
N ASN A 169 5.48 -0.23 18.56
CA ASN A 169 5.87 -0.65 19.91
C ASN A 169 6.22 -2.15 19.92
N SER A 170 6.44 -2.73 21.10
CA SER A 170 6.83 -4.14 21.22
C SER A 170 5.75 -5.17 20.85
N GLU A 171 4.51 -4.75 20.65
CA GLU A 171 3.35 -5.63 20.44
C GLU A 171 2.66 -5.41 19.09
N ARG A 172 2.86 -4.25 18.46
CA ARG A 172 2.16 -3.88 17.23
C ARG A 172 2.81 -2.73 16.46
N ILE A 173 2.41 -2.64 15.19
CA ILE A 173 2.55 -1.47 14.33
C ILE A 173 1.15 -0.91 14.10
N VAL A 174 0.98 0.40 14.26
CA VAL A 174 -0.25 1.13 13.97
C VAL A 174 0.05 2.16 12.88
N ILE A 175 -0.75 2.20 11.83
CA ILE A 175 -0.68 3.18 10.76
C ILE A 175 -2.03 3.88 10.67
N GLY A 176 -2.04 5.21 10.66
CA GLY A 176 -3.26 6.01 10.74
C GLY A 176 -3.74 6.22 12.17
N LYS A 177 -4.83 6.98 12.30
CA LYS A 177 -5.42 7.35 13.59
C LYS A 177 -6.41 6.27 14.04
N VAL A 178 -5.95 5.36 14.89
CA VAL A 178 -6.77 4.27 15.46
C VAL A 178 -7.12 4.60 16.90
N ALA A 179 -8.41 4.51 17.26
CA ALA A 179 -8.86 4.77 18.62
C ALA A 179 -8.27 3.76 19.61
N ALA A 180 -7.97 4.22 20.83
CA ALA A 180 -7.45 3.33 21.89
C ALA A 180 -8.51 2.36 22.42
N THR A 181 -9.80 2.70 22.28
CA THR A 181 -10.93 1.88 22.74
C THR A 181 -11.77 1.46 21.56
N ALA A 182 -12.12 0.17 21.48
CA ALA A 182 -13.01 -0.36 20.46
C ALA A 182 -14.41 0.25 20.62
N GLU A 183 -14.89 0.95 19.59
CA GLU A 183 -16.33 1.18 19.47
C GLU A 183 -17.00 -0.08 18.92
N LYS A 184 -18.21 -0.36 19.40
CA LYS A 184 -18.99 -1.45 18.82
C LYS A 184 -19.35 -1.06 17.39
N PRO A 185 -18.95 -1.83 16.37
CA PRO A 185 -19.24 -1.46 15.00
C PRO A 185 -20.74 -1.53 14.74
N GLY A 186 -21.23 -0.71 13.83
CA GLY A 186 -22.62 -0.62 13.44
C GLY A 186 -23.10 -1.90 12.78
N GLU A 187 -24.41 -2.04 12.63
CA GLU A 187 -25.06 -3.26 12.14
C GLU A 187 -24.45 -3.77 10.83
N ASN A 188 -24.04 -2.86 9.96
CA ASN A 188 -23.41 -3.14 8.67
C ASN A 188 -22.08 -3.90 8.78
N TRP A 189 -21.33 -3.75 9.86
CA TRP A 189 -20.02 -4.38 10.06
C TRP A 189 -20.05 -5.51 11.10
N GLN A 190 -21.18 -5.72 11.78
CA GLN A 190 -21.37 -6.82 12.74
C GLN A 190 -21.10 -8.21 12.16
N PRO A 191 -21.52 -8.57 10.93
CA PRO A 191 -21.20 -9.87 10.34
C PRO A 191 -19.70 -10.10 10.17
N CYS A 192 -18.98 -9.10 9.66
CA CYS A 192 -17.53 -9.12 9.53
C CYS A 192 -16.87 -9.22 10.92
N TYR A 193 -17.29 -8.39 11.87
CA TYR A 193 -16.78 -8.37 13.25
C TYR A 193 -16.90 -9.73 13.93
N LYS A 194 -18.05 -10.41 13.80
CA LYS A 194 -18.24 -11.77 14.34
C LYS A 194 -17.31 -12.81 13.71
N ARG A 195 -16.95 -12.63 12.44
CA ARG A 195 -16.04 -13.54 11.74
C ARG A 195 -14.59 -13.32 12.15
N VAL A 196 -14.13 -12.07 12.14
CA VAL A 196 -12.73 -11.73 12.48
C VAL A 196 -12.38 -12.00 13.95
N THR A 197 -13.38 -12.06 14.83
CA THR A 197 -13.22 -12.47 16.22
C THR A 197 -13.21 -13.99 16.41
N SER A 198 -13.49 -14.79 15.37
CA SER A 198 -13.40 -16.25 15.43
C SER A 198 -11.94 -16.70 15.34
N PRO A 199 -11.48 -17.62 16.23
CA PRO A 199 -10.12 -18.18 16.19
C PRO A 199 -9.85 -19.02 14.93
N ASP A 200 -10.91 -19.49 14.27
CA ASP A 200 -10.83 -20.30 13.05
C ASP A 200 -10.65 -19.45 11.79
N GLN A 201 -10.94 -18.14 11.86
CA GLN A 201 -10.82 -17.22 10.74
C GLN A 201 -9.36 -16.94 10.40
N HIS A 202 -8.95 -17.17 9.15
CA HIS A 202 -7.61 -16.89 8.65
C HIS A 202 -7.57 -15.61 7.82
N LEU A 203 -8.57 -15.42 6.96
CA LEU A 203 -8.70 -14.23 6.12
C LEU A 203 -10.16 -13.77 6.16
N ALA A 204 -10.39 -12.48 6.35
CA ALA A 204 -11.68 -11.87 6.08
C ALA A 204 -11.48 -10.54 5.35
N LEU A 205 -12.14 -10.41 4.21
CA LEU A 205 -12.22 -9.17 3.45
C LEU A 205 -13.70 -8.88 3.26
N GLU A 206 -14.12 -7.67 3.56
CA GLU A 206 -15.47 -7.19 3.26
C GLU A 206 -15.40 -5.73 2.79
N LEU A 207 -16.09 -5.43 1.70
CA LEU A 207 -16.09 -4.15 1.02
C LEU A 207 -17.52 -3.64 0.85
N ASP A 208 -17.71 -2.36 1.14
CA ASP A 208 -18.90 -1.58 0.76
C ASP A 208 -18.66 -0.97 -0.61
N VAL A 209 -18.98 -1.73 -1.66
CA VAL A 209 -18.59 -1.42 -3.05
C VAL A 209 -19.22 -0.11 -3.51
N GLN A 210 -20.45 0.19 -3.10
CA GLN A 210 -21.13 1.43 -3.46
C GLN A 210 -20.48 2.63 -2.78
N SER A 211 -20.22 2.54 -1.47
CA SER A 211 -19.53 3.62 -0.76
C SER A 211 -18.12 3.84 -1.31
N ILE A 212 -17.42 2.79 -1.76
CA ILE A 212 -16.13 2.92 -2.45
C ILE A 212 -16.28 3.66 -3.77
N ILE A 213 -17.24 3.28 -4.62
CA ILE A 213 -17.49 3.95 -5.90
C ILE A 213 -17.79 5.44 -5.65
N GLU A 214 -18.69 5.74 -4.71
CA GLU A 214 -19.03 7.10 -4.33
C GLU A 214 -17.82 7.88 -3.78
N SER A 215 -17.05 7.31 -2.85
CA SER A 215 -15.90 7.97 -2.23
C SER A 215 -14.78 8.23 -3.23
N VAL A 216 -14.48 7.26 -4.11
CA VAL A 216 -13.46 7.42 -5.15
C VAL A 216 -13.90 8.44 -6.19
N LEU A 217 -15.15 8.41 -6.64
CA LEU A 217 -15.65 9.36 -7.64
C LEU A 217 -15.82 10.77 -7.06
N THR A 218 -16.25 10.90 -5.80
CA THR A 218 -16.29 12.19 -5.11
C THR A 218 -14.89 12.73 -4.83
N LEU A 219 -13.88 11.90 -4.62
CA LEU A 219 -12.48 12.37 -4.58
C LEU A 219 -11.94 12.80 -5.93
N HIS A 220 -12.31 12.13 -7.02
CA HIS A 220 -12.05 12.66 -8.36
C HIS A 220 -12.79 13.98 -8.55
N GLN A 221 -13.97 14.17 -7.96
CA GLN A 221 -14.64 15.47 -7.91
C GLN A 221 -13.89 16.46 -7.03
N GLN A 222 -13.42 16.14 -5.83
CA GLN A 222 -12.71 17.08 -4.97
C GLN A 222 -11.35 17.51 -5.54
N ARG A 223 -10.64 16.58 -6.20
CA ARG A 223 -9.42 16.83 -6.98
C ARG A 223 -9.69 17.48 -8.36
N SER A 224 -10.95 17.62 -8.78
CA SER A 224 -11.31 18.33 -10.03
C SER A 224 -12.18 19.56 -9.78
N THR A 225 -12.71 19.73 -8.57
CA THR A 225 -13.38 20.93 -8.13
C THR A 225 -12.29 21.90 -7.74
N SER A 226 -12.28 23.01 -8.47
CA SER A 226 -11.48 24.21 -8.27
C SER A 226 -11.12 24.58 -6.83
N THR A 227 -11.79 24.09 -5.78
CA THR A 227 -11.51 24.35 -4.37
C THR A 227 -10.11 23.94 -3.90
N SER A 228 -9.58 22.78 -4.31
CA SER A 228 -8.26 22.32 -3.85
C SER A 228 -7.12 23.08 -4.53
N GLU A 229 -7.27 23.32 -5.84
CA GLU A 229 -6.41 24.11 -6.70
C GLU A 229 -6.48 25.59 -6.34
N LYS A 230 -7.67 26.13 -6.04
CA LYS A 230 -7.87 27.50 -5.52
C LYS A 230 -7.27 27.68 -4.15
N SER A 231 -7.43 26.72 -3.25
CA SER A 231 -6.83 26.77 -1.92
C SER A 231 -5.31 26.65 -2.01
N CYS A 232 -4.80 25.79 -2.88
CA CYS A 232 -3.37 25.71 -3.17
C CYS A 232 -2.85 27.02 -3.77
N ALA A 233 -3.54 27.60 -4.75
CA ALA A 233 -3.19 28.89 -5.35
C ALA A 233 -3.26 30.03 -4.32
N ALA A 234 -4.26 30.05 -3.44
CA ALA A 234 -4.38 31.02 -2.36
C ALA A 234 -3.21 30.92 -1.38
N ASN A 235 -2.88 29.70 -0.93
CA ASN A 235 -1.72 29.46 -0.07
C ASN A 235 -0.43 29.95 -0.74
N MET A 236 -0.23 29.64 -2.02
CA MET A 236 0.94 30.09 -2.78
C MET A 236 1.00 31.62 -2.86
N ARG A 237 -0.12 32.31 -3.12
CA ARG A 237 -0.18 33.78 -3.13
C ARG A 237 0.18 34.38 -1.77
N VAL A 238 -0.31 33.79 -0.68
CA VAL A 238 0.01 34.24 0.68
C VAL A 238 1.50 34.04 0.97
N MET A 239 2.09 32.91 0.56
CA MET A 239 3.54 32.69 0.70
C MET A 239 4.36 33.64 -0.18
N THR A 240 3.90 33.97 -1.38
CA THR A 240 4.55 34.97 -2.25
C THR A 240 4.58 36.33 -1.55
N ALA A 241 3.41 36.80 -1.08
CA ALA A 241 3.32 38.07 -0.35
C ALA A 241 4.15 38.08 0.95
N ALA A 242 4.13 36.97 1.71
CA ALA A 242 4.94 36.84 2.92
C ALA A 242 6.44 36.88 2.62
N THR A 243 6.87 36.27 1.51
CA THR A 243 8.27 36.29 1.07
C THR A 243 8.69 37.68 0.60
N GLU A 244 7.83 38.39 -0.13
CA GLU A 244 8.07 39.78 -0.52
C GLU A 244 8.21 40.70 0.70
N MET A 245 7.31 40.56 1.68
CA MET A 245 7.41 41.30 2.95
C MET A 245 8.70 40.99 3.71
N TYR A 246 9.07 39.70 3.80
CA TYR A 246 10.33 39.28 4.39
C TYR A 246 11.53 39.94 3.67
N ASN A 247 11.52 39.95 2.34
CA ASN A 247 12.60 40.49 1.52
C ASN A 247 12.72 42.02 1.63
N MET A 248 11.63 42.73 1.96
CA MET A 248 11.67 44.17 2.21
C MET A 248 12.24 44.51 3.60
N ASP A 249 12.01 43.68 4.60
CA ASP A 249 12.37 43.96 5.99
C ASP A 249 13.78 43.48 6.36
N ASN A 250 14.36 42.56 5.58
CA ASN A 250 15.62 41.90 5.91
C ASN A 250 16.74 42.29 4.96
N GLN A 251 17.96 42.44 5.50
CA GLN A 251 19.16 42.75 4.70
C GLN A 251 19.53 41.62 3.73
N THR A 252 19.14 40.39 4.05
CA THR A 252 19.35 39.21 3.22
C THR A 252 17.99 38.71 2.76
N ALA A 253 17.72 38.87 1.47
CA ALA A 253 16.51 38.38 0.85
C ALA A 253 16.51 36.84 0.80
N MET A 254 15.33 36.27 0.96
CA MET A 254 15.03 34.85 0.82
C MET A 254 15.07 34.48 -0.66
N SER A 255 16.12 33.77 -1.08
CA SER A 255 16.27 33.27 -2.45
C SER A 255 15.58 31.92 -2.67
N GLU A 256 15.54 31.08 -1.64
CA GLU A 256 14.79 29.81 -1.62
C GLU A 256 13.65 29.86 -0.62
N LEU A 257 12.51 29.26 -0.96
CA LEU A 257 11.34 29.27 -0.07
C LEU A 257 11.65 28.57 1.26
N ASN A 258 11.66 29.33 2.35
CA ASN A 258 11.81 28.81 3.71
C ASN A 258 10.58 29.16 4.56
N VAL A 259 9.56 28.30 4.50
CA VAL A 259 8.29 28.52 5.22
C VAL A 259 8.49 28.63 6.74
N ASN A 260 9.45 27.90 7.31
CA ASN A 260 9.72 27.96 8.75
C ASN A 260 10.28 29.32 9.17
N GLU A 261 11.09 29.94 8.32
CA GLU A 261 11.65 31.27 8.55
C GLU A 261 10.58 32.36 8.43
N LEU A 262 9.67 32.23 7.46
CA LEU A 262 8.50 33.12 7.33
C LEU A 262 7.58 33.04 8.56
N VAL A 263 7.38 31.85 9.12
CA VAL A 263 6.61 31.68 10.37
C VAL A 263 7.35 32.27 11.56
N LYS A 264 8.66 32.01 11.69
CA LYS A 264 9.49 32.56 12.77
C LYS A 264 9.54 34.09 12.74
N GLY A 265 9.59 34.67 11.55
CA GLY A 265 9.55 36.11 11.30
C GLY A 265 8.15 36.72 11.38
N GLN A 266 7.11 35.94 11.70
CA GLN A 266 5.71 36.37 11.78
C GLN A 266 5.10 36.89 10.47
N TYR A 267 5.74 36.64 9.33
CA TYR A 267 5.17 36.89 7.99
C TYR A 267 4.06 35.89 7.66
N LEU A 268 4.11 34.71 8.28
CA LEU A 268 3.05 33.71 8.26
C LEU A 268 2.64 33.36 9.69
N LYS A 269 1.35 33.16 9.92
CA LYS A 269 0.83 32.68 11.22
C LYS A 269 1.17 31.21 11.47
N GLU A 270 1.11 30.40 10.42
CA GLU A 270 1.35 28.96 10.45
C GLU A 270 1.86 28.48 9.08
N PRO A 271 2.54 27.33 9.00
CA PRO A 271 3.03 26.81 7.73
C PRO A 271 1.87 26.40 6.82
N MET A 272 1.85 26.93 5.59
CA MET A 272 0.84 26.60 4.59
C MET A 272 0.97 25.13 4.15
N LYS A 273 -0.16 24.44 4.01
CA LYS A 273 -0.22 23.05 3.55
C LYS A 273 -1.00 22.95 2.26
N CYS A 274 -0.49 22.18 1.30
CA CYS A 274 -1.28 21.86 0.11
C CYS A 274 -2.44 20.93 0.50
N PRO A 275 -3.69 21.23 0.09
CA PRO A 275 -4.84 20.38 0.40
C PRO A 275 -4.71 18.94 -0.11
N ASN A 276 -3.94 18.75 -1.20
CA ASN A 276 -3.71 17.45 -1.81
C ASN A 276 -2.42 16.75 -1.31
N GLY A 277 -1.79 17.29 -0.25
CA GLY A 277 -0.57 16.71 0.34
C GLY A 277 0.73 17.07 -0.39
N GLY A 278 0.68 18.03 -1.32
CA GLY A 278 1.87 18.52 -2.02
C GLY A 278 2.80 19.35 -1.13
N THR A 279 4.07 19.42 -1.51
CA THR A 279 5.09 20.27 -0.86
C THR A 279 5.28 21.55 -1.65
N TYR A 280 5.55 22.65 -0.95
CA TYR A 280 5.90 23.93 -1.56
C TYR A 280 7.42 24.11 -1.61
N SER A 281 7.90 24.65 -2.73
CA SER A 281 9.29 25.04 -2.93
C SER A 281 9.36 26.30 -3.79
N SER A 282 10.56 26.84 -4.02
CA SER A 282 10.79 27.87 -5.03
C SER A 282 11.32 27.27 -6.33
N ARG A 283 11.01 27.93 -7.44
CA ARG A 283 11.62 27.75 -8.75
C ARG A 283 12.25 29.08 -9.14
N GLY A 284 13.58 29.12 -9.17
CA GLY A 284 14.33 30.36 -9.32
C GLY A 284 14.47 31.14 -8.00
N ASP A 285 15.13 32.29 -8.08
CA ASP A 285 15.49 33.15 -6.94
C ASP A 285 14.31 34.04 -6.52
N LEU A 286 13.71 33.77 -5.36
CA LEU A 286 12.59 34.54 -4.82
C LEU A 286 12.97 35.99 -4.43
N ALA A 287 14.25 36.35 -4.38
CA ALA A 287 14.71 37.73 -4.24
C ALA A 287 14.63 38.52 -5.55
N LYS A 288 14.37 37.83 -6.68
CA LYS A 288 14.28 38.39 -8.03
C LYS A 288 12.92 38.03 -8.65
N GLU A 289 12.91 37.18 -9.68
CA GLU A 289 11.71 36.76 -10.43
C GLU A 289 11.34 35.29 -10.18
N GLY A 290 11.86 34.67 -9.12
CA GLY A 290 11.53 33.31 -8.75
C GLY A 290 10.05 33.14 -8.37
N GLU A 291 9.52 31.95 -8.61
CA GLU A 291 8.14 31.61 -8.32
C GLU A 291 8.04 30.54 -7.25
N ILE A 292 6.99 30.62 -6.43
CA ILE A 292 6.63 29.52 -5.54
C ILE A 292 5.93 28.44 -6.36
N VAL A 293 6.32 27.19 -6.15
CA VAL A 293 5.79 26.00 -6.85
C VAL A 293 5.29 24.96 -5.85
N CYS A 294 4.23 24.26 -6.23
CA CYS A 294 3.70 23.11 -5.52
C CYS A 294 4.07 21.82 -6.28
N SER A 295 4.50 20.77 -5.56
CA SER A 295 4.88 19.49 -6.15
C SER A 295 3.75 18.75 -6.88
N ILE A 296 2.50 19.14 -6.65
CA ILE A 296 1.31 18.54 -7.29
C ILE A 296 0.71 19.47 -8.34
N HIS A 297 0.63 20.77 -8.05
CA HIS A 297 -0.12 21.74 -8.87
C HIS A 297 0.75 22.75 -9.63
N ASN A 298 2.07 22.63 -9.53
CA ASN A 298 3.05 23.51 -10.15
C ASN A 298 2.89 24.97 -9.70
N THR A 299 2.91 25.96 -10.60
CA THR A 299 2.99 27.40 -10.28
C THR A 299 1.61 28.04 -10.13
N ILE A 300 1.56 29.25 -9.55
CA ILE A 300 0.31 30.05 -9.53
C ILE A 300 -0.20 30.29 -10.96
N ASN A 301 0.69 30.45 -11.94
CA ASN A 301 0.32 30.72 -13.33
C ASN A 301 -0.40 29.53 -13.97
N ASP A 302 0.03 28.31 -13.66
CA ASP A 302 -0.66 27.09 -14.10
C ASP A 302 -2.05 26.96 -13.47
N LEU A 303 -2.22 27.54 -12.28
CA LEU A 303 -3.48 27.53 -11.54
C LEU A 303 -4.43 28.68 -11.90
N LYS A 304 -4.02 29.64 -12.75
CA LYS A 304 -4.88 30.76 -13.18
C LYS A 304 -6.15 30.33 -13.91
N ILE A 305 -6.14 29.16 -14.57
CA ILE A 305 -7.33 28.59 -15.22
C ILE A 305 -8.48 28.31 -14.25
N TYR A 306 -8.18 28.28 -12.94
CA TYR A 306 -9.16 28.07 -11.88
C TYR A 306 -9.61 29.39 -11.22
N ASP A 307 -9.14 30.56 -11.68
CA ASP A 307 -9.63 31.86 -11.20
C ASP A 307 -11.04 32.14 -11.75
N GLY A 308 -12.01 32.38 -10.86
CA GLY A 308 -13.41 32.65 -11.20
C GLY A 308 -14.42 32.02 -10.23
N PRO A 309 -15.72 32.40 -10.31
CA PRO A 309 -16.76 31.81 -9.47
C PRO A 309 -16.79 30.28 -9.68
N ALA A 310 -17.02 29.53 -8.59
CA ALA A 310 -17.08 28.07 -8.67
C ALA A 310 -18.12 27.67 -9.72
N GLN A 311 -17.68 27.03 -10.81
CA GLN A 311 -18.62 26.45 -11.76
C GLN A 311 -19.25 25.22 -11.11
N PRO A 312 -20.58 25.01 -11.27
CA PRO A 312 -21.24 23.81 -10.79
C PRO A 312 -20.55 22.59 -11.41
N ALA A 313 -20.18 21.61 -10.58
CA ALA A 313 -19.59 20.38 -11.07
C ALA A 313 -20.52 19.72 -12.10
N ALA A 314 -20.00 19.40 -13.28
CA ALA A 314 -20.74 18.58 -14.24
C ALA A 314 -21.09 17.26 -13.55
N LYS A 315 -22.36 16.87 -13.57
CA LYS A 315 -22.79 15.55 -13.06
C LYS A 315 -22.04 14.48 -13.85
N ILE A 316 -21.16 13.77 -13.19
CA ILE A 316 -20.47 12.61 -13.75
C ILE A 316 -21.48 11.47 -13.85
N ASP A 317 -21.59 10.87 -15.04
CA ASP A 317 -22.24 9.58 -15.18
C ASP A 317 -21.32 8.50 -14.61
N VAL A 318 -21.57 8.13 -13.35
CA VAL A 318 -20.86 7.08 -12.59
C VAL A 318 -20.70 5.80 -13.42
N ALA A 319 -21.74 5.40 -14.15
CA ALA A 319 -21.72 4.17 -14.93
C ALA A 319 -20.68 4.19 -16.06
N SER A 320 -20.44 5.36 -16.65
CA SER A 320 -19.49 5.55 -17.76
C SER A 320 -18.02 5.53 -17.33
N GLN A 321 -17.73 5.76 -16.04
CA GLN A 321 -16.36 5.83 -15.51
C GLN A 321 -15.90 4.56 -14.80
N LEU A 322 -16.80 3.59 -14.60
CA LEU A 322 -16.43 2.31 -14.01
C LEU A 322 -15.62 1.48 -15.01
N PRO A 323 -14.55 0.80 -14.57
CA PRO A 323 -13.84 -0.19 -15.40
C PRO A 323 -14.77 -1.29 -15.91
N ASP A 324 -15.85 -1.57 -15.15
CA ASP A 324 -16.90 -2.51 -15.49
C ASP A 324 -18.25 -1.96 -14.99
N PRO A 325 -19.20 -1.65 -15.89
CA PRO A 325 -20.52 -1.15 -15.52
C PRO A 325 -21.28 -2.08 -14.55
N ARG A 326 -20.97 -3.39 -14.53
CA ARG A 326 -21.61 -4.36 -13.62
C ARG A 326 -21.36 -4.04 -12.15
N LEU A 327 -20.26 -3.35 -11.82
CA LEU A 327 -19.94 -2.96 -10.44
C LEU A 327 -21.03 -2.08 -9.81
N GLN A 328 -21.77 -1.31 -10.62
CA GLN A 328 -22.87 -0.49 -10.13
C GLN A 328 -24.01 -1.30 -9.49
N HIS A 329 -24.12 -2.60 -9.80
CA HIS A 329 -25.13 -3.49 -9.25
C HIS A 329 -24.65 -4.26 -8.02
N ILE A 330 -23.36 -4.17 -7.68
CA ILE A 330 -22.77 -4.84 -6.52
C ILE A 330 -22.79 -3.88 -5.34
N THR A 331 -23.51 -4.25 -4.28
CA THR A 331 -23.58 -3.46 -3.05
C THR A 331 -22.43 -3.77 -2.11
N ARG A 332 -22.07 -5.05 -2.00
CA ARG A 332 -20.95 -5.52 -1.17
C ARG A 332 -20.19 -6.64 -1.83
N ALA A 333 -18.93 -6.79 -1.45
CA ALA A 333 -18.10 -7.93 -1.83
C ALA A 333 -17.41 -8.47 -0.58
N ARG A 334 -17.26 -9.79 -0.49
CA ARG A 334 -16.56 -10.41 0.63
C ARG A 334 -15.77 -11.65 0.22
N ILE A 335 -14.66 -11.86 0.94
CA ILE A 335 -13.85 -13.08 0.87
C ILE A 335 -13.61 -13.52 2.31
N PHE A 336 -13.99 -14.75 2.64
CA PHE A 336 -13.73 -15.34 3.95
C PHE A 336 -13.00 -16.66 3.77
N ALA A 337 -11.90 -16.85 4.49
CA ALA A 337 -11.20 -18.12 4.59
C ALA A 337 -11.00 -18.49 6.05
N ASP A 338 -11.39 -19.71 6.40
CA ASP A 338 -11.25 -20.29 7.73
C ASP A 338 -10.75 -21.75 7.59
N THR A 339 -10.83 -22.53 8.65
CA THR A 339 -10.40 -23.93 8.66
C THR A 339 -11.30 -24.87 7.85
N GLU A 340 -12.54 -24.46 7.55
CA GLU A 340 -13.48 -25.28 6.77
C GLU A 340 -13.34 -25.05 5.26
N GLY A 341 -12.78 -23.90 4.87
CA GLY A 341 -12.50 -23.59 3.48
C GLY A 341 -12.55 -22.09 3.22
N MET A 342 -12.90 -21.71 1.98
CA MET A 342 -13.04 -20.31 1.62
C MET A 342 -14.27 -20.03 0.77
N MET A 343 -14.76 -18.81 0.93
CA MET A 343 -15.95 -18.26 0.32
C MET A 343 -15.61 -16.93 -0.34
N ILE A 344 -16.05 -16.75 -1.58
CA ILE A 344 -16.04 -15.47 -2.30
C ILE A 344 -17.47 -15.17 -2.71
N ALA A 345 -18.00 -14.02 -2.30
CA ALA A 345 -19.38 -13.65 -2.62
C ALA A 345 -19.55 -12.14 -2.82
N VAL A 346 -20.51 -11.79 -3.66
CA VAL A 346 -20.97 -10.42 -3.90
C VAL A 346 -22.45 -10.31 -3.57
N ALA A 347 -22.85 -9.20 -2.96
CA ALA A 347 -24.24 -8.87 -2.72
C ALA A 347 -24.76 -8.03 -3.89
N VAL A 348 -25.75 -8.54 -4.62
CA VAL A 348 -26.32 -7.88 -5.80
C VAL A 348 -27.58 -7.11 -5.39
N LYS A 349 -27.75 -5.90 -5.94
CA LYS A 349 -28.78 -4.92 -5.54
C LYS A 349 -30.21 -5.42 -5.76
N ASP A 350 -30.47 -6.11 -6.86
CA ASP A 350 -31.80 -6.54 -7.26
C ASP A 350 -31.82 -7.98 -7.81
N GLU A 351 -32.96 -8.64 -7.66
CA GLU A 351 -33.14 -10.05 -8.01
C GLU A 351 -32.97 -10.35 -9.52
N PRO A 352 -33.50 -9.53 -10.46
CA PRO A 352 -33.25 -9.73 -11.88
C PRO A 352 -31.76 -9.73 -12.25
N THR A 353 -31.00 -8.73 -11.79
CA THR A 353 -29.55 -8.68 -12.05
C THR A 353 -28.82 -9.81 -11.35
N ARG A 354 -29.24 -10.21 -10.15
CA ARG A 354 -28.65 -11.35 -9.42
C ARG A 354 -28.78 -12.65 -10.21
N LYS A 355 -29.95 -12.91 -10.81
CA LYS A 355 -30.17 -14.08 -11.69
C LYS A 355 -29.31 -14.04 -12.93
N GLN A 356 -29.18 -12.88 -13.57
CA GLN A 356 -28.28 -12.72 -14.71
C GLN A 356 -26.82 -13.02 -14.34
N PHE A 357 -26.35 -12.55 -13.18
CA PHE A 357 -24.99 -12.82 -12.70
C PHE A 357 -24.80 -14.30 -12.36
N GLN A 358 -25.83 -14.96 -11.83
CA GLN A 358 -25.81 -16.40 -11.55
C GLN A 358 -25.64 -17.22 -12.81
N GLU A 359 -26.42 -16.93 -13.86
CA GLU A 359 -26.31 -17.61 -15.15
C GLU A 359 -24.92 -17.41 -15.77
N MET A 360 -24.41 -16.18 -15.73
CA MET A 360 -23.06 -15.86 -16.20
C MET A 360 -21.97 -16.60 -15.40
N LEU A 361 -22.09 -16.66 -14.08
CA LEU A 361 -21.17 -17.41 -13.22
C LEU A 361 -21.17 -18.90 -13.58
N GLN A 362 -22.35 -19.50 -13.76
CA GLN A 362 -22.49 -20.90 -14.17
C GLN A 362 -21.88 -21.15 -15.56
N GLN A 363 -22.08 -20.25 -16.52
CA GLN A 363 -21.49 -20.35 -17.85
C GLN A 363 -19.96 -20.29 -17.80
N ASN A 364 -19.40 -19.33 -17.04
CA ASN A 364 -17.95 -19.19 -16.88
C ASN A 364 -17.31 -20.42 -16.22
N ILE A 365 -17.97 -21.01 -15.22
CA ILE A 365 -17.51 -22.24 -14.57
C ILE A 365 -17.50 -23.40 -15.58
N LYS A 366 -18.57 -23.60 -16.35
CA LYS A 366 -18.63 -24.65 -17.39
C LYS A 366 -17.54 -24.48 -18.45
N MET A 367 -17.32 -23.24 -18.92
CA MET A 367 -16.27 -22.95 -19.90
C MET A 367 -14.88 -23.29 -19.35
N LEU A 368 -14.62 -22.95 -18.08
CA LEU A 368 -13.36 -23.24 -17.42
C LEU A 368 -13.15 -24.74 -17.18
N GLU A 369 -14.19 -25.47 -16.79
CA GLU A 369 -14.18 -26.95 -16.70
C GLU A 369 -13.83 -27.59 -18.05
N GLN A 370 -14.40 -27.08 -19.14
CA GLN A 370 -14.11 -27.56 -20.49
C GLN A 370 -12.64 -27.30 -20.87
N GLN A 371 -12.11 -26.10 -20.58
CA GLN A 371 -10.71 -25.77 -20.83
C GLN A 371 -9.77 -26.68 -20.03
N LEU A 372 -10.03 -26.88 -18.74
CA LEU A 372 -9.24 -27.75 -17.88
C LEU A 372 -9.26 -29.20 -18.38
N SER A 373 -10.41 -29.68 -18.86
CA SER A 373 -10.58 -31.04 -19.39
C SER A 373 -9.74 -31.31 -20.65
N GLN A 374 -9.45 -30.27 -21.44
CA GLN A 374 -8.63 -30.36 -22.66
C GLN A 374 -7.13 -30.43 -22.36
N SER A 375 -6.68 -29.90 -21.22
CA SER A 375 -5.30 -29.99 -20.77
C SER A 375 -5.03 -31.35 -20.10
N LYS A 376 -4.25 -32.21 -20.77
CA LYS A 376 -3.83 -33.54 -20.28
C LYS A 376 -2.33 -33.57 -19.98
N GLY A 377 -1.94 -34.27 -18.91
CA GLY A 377 -0.54 -34.57 -18.59
C GLY A 377 0.18 -33.60 -17.64
N ASP A 378 -0.45 -32.49 -17.26
CA ASP A 378 0.11 -31.55 -16.28
C ASP A 378 -0.53 -31.78 -14.89
N VAL A 379 0.29 -32.14 -13.91
CA VAL A 379 -0.11 -32.38 -12.50
C VAL A 379 -0.71 -31.11 -11.87
N ARG A 380 -0.30 -29.91 -12.31
CA ARG A 380 -0.88 -28.63 -11.87
C ARG A 380 -2.33 -28.51 -12.30
N VAL A 381 -2.62 -28.92 -13.55
CA VAL A 381 -3.99 -28.93 -14.10
C VAL A 381 -4.87 -29.91 -13.34
N GLU A 382 -4.34 -31.07 -12.94
CA GLU A 382 -5.11 -32.06 -12.17
C GLU A 382 -5.44 -31.59 -10.74
N THR A 383 -4.52 -30.88 -10.11
CA THR A 383 -4.75 -30.24 -8.80
C THR A 383 -5.83 -29.16 -8.92
N VAL A 384 -5.76 -28.33 -9.97
CA VAL A 384 -6.76 -27.32 -10.27
C VAL A 384 -8.13 -27.96 -10.53
N LYS A 385 -8.21 -29.05 -11.30
CA LYS A 385 -9.47 -29.80 -11.53
C LYS A 385 -10.13 -30.27 -10.23
N LYS A 386 -9.35 -30.81 -9.29
CA LYS A 386 -9.85 -31.24 -7.97
C LYS A 386 -10.43 -30.07 -7.17
N LEU A 387 -9.73 -28.93 -7.18
CA LEU A 387 -10.22 -27.70 -6.55
C LEU A 387 -11.53 -27.24 -7.18
N PHE A 388 -11.63 -27.22 -8.51
CA PHE A 388 -12.86 -26.86 -9.21
C PHE A 388 -14.02 -27.80 -8.88
N ALA A 389 -13.78 -29.12 -8.84
CA ALA A 389 -14.79 -30.10 -8.50
C ALA A 389 -15.35 -29.94 -7.06
N SER A 390 -14.60 -29.30 -6.17
CA SER A 390 -15.01 -29.02 -4.78
C SER A 390 -15.82 -27.72 -4.62
N LEU A 391 -16.00 -26.94 -5.70
CA LEU A 391 -16.74 -25.69 -5.66
C LEU A 391 -18.23 -25.94 -5.41
N SER A 392 -18.80 -25.11 -4.56
CA SER A 392 -20.21 -25.04 -4.24
C SER A 392 -20.71 -23.64 -4.53
N HIS A 393 -21.91 -23.54 -5.11
CA HIS A 393 -22.52 -22.26 -5.40
C HIS A 393 -23.15 -21.67 -4.15
N ILE A 394 -22.97 -20.36 -3.99
CA ILE A 394 -23.69 -19.57 -3.00
C ILE A 394 -24.77 -18.82 -3.74
N ASP A 395 -26.01 -19.21 -3.52
CA ASP A 395 -27.20 -18.59 -4.11
C ASP A 395 -28.21 -18.29 -3.00
N ARG A 396 -27.93 -17.23 -2.23
CA ARG A 396 -28.79 -16.80 -1.12
C ARG A 396 -28.87 -15.29 -1.13
N ALA A 397 -29.98 -14.76 -1.65
CA ALA A 397 -30.22 -13.31 -1.74
C ALA A 397 -29.85 -12.58 -0.42
N PRO A 398 -29.11 -11.45 -0.51
CA PRO A 398 -28.61 -10.79 -1.73
C PRO A 398 -27.31 -11.39 -2.29
N TRP A 399 -26.73 -12.39 -1.62
CA TRP A 399 -25.41 -12.94 -1.92
C TRP A 399 -25.44 -13.95 -3.08
N LEU A 400 -24.49 -13.77 -3.99
CA LEU A 400 -24.13 -14.70 -5.04
C LEU A 400 -22.62 -14.95 -4.98
N GLY A 401 -22.18 -16.20 -5.13
CA GLY A 401 -20.76 -16.49 -5.07
C GLY A 401 -20.42 -17.96 -5.18
N ILE A 402 -19.21 -18.28 -4.76
CA ILE A 402 -18.67 -19.63 -4.70
C ILE A 402 -18.02 -19.88 -3.34
N SER A 403 -18.08 -21.12 -2.89
CA SER A 403 -17.30 -21.61 -1.76
C SER A 403 -16.64 -22.93 -2.11
N PHE A 404 -15.44 -23.17 -1.60
CA PHE A 404 -14.85 -24.50 -1.60
C PHE A 404 -14.65 -24.94 -0.15
N LYS A 405 -14.88 -26.22 0.10
CA LYS A 405 -14.59 -26.86 1.38
C LYS A 405 -13.21 -27.51 1.30
N GLN A 406 -12.44 -27.36 2.36
CA GLN A 406 -11.15 -28.01 2.51
C GLN A 406 -11.37 -29.47 2.93
N SER A 407 -10.67 -30.43 2.30
CA SER A 407 -10.71 -31.83 2.72
C SER A 407 -9.76 -32.09 3.90
N GLU A 408 -10.09 -33.06 4.77
CA GLU A 408 -9.38 -33.32 6.05
C GLU A 408 -7.88 -33.64 5.89
N ASN A 409 -7.44 -34.07 4.70
CA ASN A 409 -6.03 -34.38 4.40
C ASN A 409 -5.25 -33.20 3.79
N GLU A 410 -5.88 -32.04 3.61
CA GLU A 410 -5.33 -30.89 2.88
C GLU A 410 -5.13 -29.66 3.78
N GLN A 411 -4.81 -29.81 5.08
CA GLN A 411 -4.42 -28.68 5.96
C GLN A 411 -3.37 -27.74 5.33
N ILE A 412 -2.65 -28.24 4.33
CA ILE A 412 -1.62 -27.60 3.52
C ILE A 412 -2.15 -26.48 2.61
N LEU A 413 -3.42 -26.51 2.18
CA LEU A 413 -3.87 -25.73 1.02
C LEU A 413 -4.26 -24.28 1.33
N VAL A 414 -4.75 -23.91 2.50
CA VAL A 414 -5.14 -22.50 2.75
C VAL A 414 -3.91 -21.61 2.86
N GLY A 415 -2.86 -22.04 3.57
CA GLY A 415 -1.60 -21.31 3.63
C GLY A 415 -0.93 -21.20 2.25
N THR A 416 -0.80 -22.30 1.52
CA THR A 416 -0.04 -22.35 0.26
C THR A 416 -0.85 -21.96 -0.99
N ALA A 417 -2.16 -22.17 -1.04
CA ALA A 417 -3.00 -21.75 -2.15
C ALA A 417 -3.55 -20.33 -1.97
N VAL A 418 -3.79 -19.83 -0.75
CA VAL A 418 -4.07 -18.39 -0.61
C VAL A 418 -2.80 -17.58 -0.85
N VAL A 419 -1.65 -17.97 -0.26
CA VAL A 419 -0.37 -17.33 -0.59
C VAL A 419 0.02 -17.60 -2.04
N GLY A 420 -0.21 -18.78 -2.59
CA GLY A 420 0.13 -19.13 -3.96
C GLY A 420 -0.75 -18.47 -5.01
N VAL A 421 -2.05 -18.28 -4.75
CA VAL A 421 -2.97 -17.54 -5.63
C VAL A 421 -2.79 -16.05 -5.46
N LEU A 422 -2.61 -15.54 -4.23
CA LEU A 422 -2.25 -14.14 -4.01
C LEU A 422 -0.87 -13.86 -4.59
N ALA A 423 0.12 -14.75 -4.49
CA ALA A 423 1.42 -14.59 -5.14
C ALA A 423 1.29 -14.74 -6.66
N ALA A 424 0.48 -15.66 -7.20
CA ALA A 424 0.31 -15.80 -8.64
C ALA A 424 -0.42 -14.61 -9.28
N ILE A 425 -1.34 -13.96 -8.55
CA ILE A 425 -2.04 -12.75 -9.01
C ILE A 425 -1.20 -11.50 -8.71
N ALA A 426 -0.57 -11.45 -7.54
CA ALA A 426 0.13 -10.27 -7.06
C ALA A 426 1.58 -10.22 -7.52
N ILE A 427 2.32 -11.31 -7.73
CA ILE A 427 3.68 -11.26 -8.31
C ILE A 427 3.69 -10.58 -9.68
N PRO A 428 2.89 -10.99 -10.69
CA PRO A 428 2.89 -10.31 -11.98
C PRO A 428 2.39 -8.86 -11.86
N ASN A 429 1.41 -8.58 -10.99
CA ASN A 429 0.93 -7.21 -10.77
C ASN A 429 1.91 -6.33 -9.98
N PHE A 430 2.64 -6.87 -9.01
CA PHE A 430 3.71 -6.21 -8.26
C PHE A 430 4.95 -6.03 -9.12
N GLN A 431 5.27 -6.99 -9.99
CA GLN A 431 6.31 -6.82 -11.00
C GLN A 431 5.93 -5.69 -11.95
N LYS A 432 4.68 -5.67 -12.46
CA LYS A 432 4.20 -4.57 -13.29
C LYS A 432 4.19 -3.23 -12.56
N ALA A 433 3.73 -3.18 -11.31
CA ALA A 433 3.73 -1.96 -10.49
C ALA A 433 5.15 -1.49 -10.15
N ARG A 434 6.07 -2.42 -9.88
CA ARG A 434 7.49 -2.12 -9.63
C ARG A 434 8.17 -1.64 -10.90
N MET A 435 7.93 -2.28 -12.06
CA MET A 435 8.41 -1.82 -13.36
C MET A 435 7.87 -0.42 -13.66
N GLN A 436 6.59 -0.17 -13.41
CA GLN A 436 5.99 1.15 -13.60
C GLN A 436 6.60 2.19 -12.65
N ALA A 437 6.80 1.86 -11.37
CA ALA A 437 7.42 2.76 -10.40
C ALA A 437 8.87 3.07 -10.75
N ARG A 438 9.64 2.08 -11.20
CA ARG A 438 11.02 2.25 -11.69
C ARG A 438 11.07 3.10 -12.95
N LYS A 439 10.16 2.87 -13.90
CA LYS A 439 10.01 3.71 -15.10
C LYS A 439 9.66 5.15 -14.73
N SER A 440 8.69 5.36 -13.83
CA SER A 440 8.31 6.68 -13.32
C SER A 440 9.48 7.39 -12.61
N ALA A 441 10.25 6.68 -11.79
CA ALA A 441 11.45 7.22 -11.15
C ALA A 441 12.54 7.57 -12.18
N CYS A 442 12.75 6.72 -13.19
CA CYS A 442 13.65 7.02 -14.30
C CYS A 442 13.23 8.30 -15.04
N PHE A 443 11.93 8.48 -15.30
CA PHE A 443 11.41 9.70 -15.92
C PHE A 443 11.49 10.93 -15.02
N ALA A 444 11.39 10.77 -13.70
CA ALA A 444 11.67 11.85 -12.76
C ALA A 444 13.15 12.29 -12.85
N ASN A 445 14.08 11.33 -12.87
CA ASN A 445 15.51 11.62 -13.06
C ASN A 445 15.80 12.34 -14.38
N GLN A 446 15.15 11.96 -15.48
CA GLN A 446 15.30 12.66 -16.77
C GLN A 446 14.86 14.12 -16.69
N ARG A 447 13.76 14.42 -15.98
CA ARG A 447 13.30 15.79 -15.75
C ARG A 447 14.27 16.59 -14.86
N VAL A 448 14.85 15.95 -13.85
CA VAL A 448 15.90 16.57 -13.01
C VAL A 448 17.13 16.91 -13.83
N LEU A 449 17.57 16.00 -14.71
CA LEU A 449 18.72 16.23 -15.59
C LEU A 449 18.45 17.32 -16.63
N LEU A 450 17.25 17.35 -17.20
CA LEU A 450 16.84 18.41 -18.13
C LEU A 450 16.81 19.76 -17.43
N GLY A 451 16.13 19.87 -16.28
CA GLY A 451 16.07 21.11 -15.51
C GLY A 451 17.44 21.57 -15.02
N GLY A 452 18.31 20.64 -14.60
CA GLY A 452 19.70 20.97 -14.26
C GLY A 452 20.48 21.50 -15.46
N THR A 453 20.26 20.94 -16.66
CA THR A 453 20.89 21.42 -17.90
C THR A 453 20.40 22.80 -18.31
N GLU A 454 19.09 23.05 -18.20
CA GLU A 454 18.50 24.37 -18.44
C GLU A 454 19.09 25.41 -17.50
N MET A 455 19.20 25.10 -16.20
CA MET A 455 19.84 25.98 -15.22
C MET A 455 21.32 26.23 -15.54
N TYR A 456 22.08 25.19 -15.90
CA TYR A 456 23.47 25.35 -16.33
C TYR A 456 23.57 26.29 -17.54
N ASN A 457 22.71 26.12 -18.54
CA ASN A 457 22.71 26.91 -19.78
C ASN A 457 22.31 28.37 -19.57
N MET A 458 21.55 28.67 -18.52
CA MET A 458 21.23 30.04 -18.13
C MET A 458 22.41 30.76 -17.45
N ASP A 459 23.23 30.03 -16.69
CA ASP A 459 24.33 30.60 -15.91
C ASP A 459 25.65 30.71 -16.67
N ASN A 460 25.80 29.97 -17.77
CA ASN A 460 27.07 29.86 -18.49
C ASN A 460 26.95 30.37 -19.93
N GLU A 461 27.88 31.22 -20.36
CA GLU A 461 27.95 31.68 -21.76
C GLU A 461 28.13 30.52 -22.75
N LYS A 462 28.78 29.44 -22.32
CA LYS A 462 28.92 28.19 -23.09
C LYS A 462 27.85 27.20 -22.64
N MET A 463 26.80 27.08 -23.44
CA MET A 463 25.72 26.14 -23.21
C MET A 463 26.17 24.68 -23.43
N LEU A 464 25.59 23.78 -22.65
CA LEU A 464 25.61 22.35 -22.88
C LEU A 464 24.66 22.01 -24.02
N HIS A 465 25.26 21.64 -25.15
CA HIS A 465 24.56 21.07 -26.29
C HIS A 465 24.28 19.57 -26.12
N ASN A 466 25.03 18.90 -25.22
CA ASN A 466 24.86 17.50 -24.86
C ASN A 466 24.83 17.35 -23.34
N LEU A 467 24.20 16.28 -22.86
CA LEU A 467 24.13 16.00 -21.43
C LEU A 467 25.53 15.76 -20.85
N ASP A 468 25.96 16.64 -19.94
CA ASP A 468 27.18 16.47 -19.13
C ASP A 468 26.81 16.45 -17.65
N ILE A 469 26.53 15.27 -17.12
CA ILE A 469 26.12 15.07 -15.73
C ILE A 469 27.20 15.56 -14.75
N GLN A 470 28.48 15.46 -15.10
CA GLN A 470 29.57 15.90 -14.22
C GLN A 470 29.62 17.42 -14.12
N ALA A 471 29.40 18.12 -15.23
CA ALA A 471 29.24 19.57 -15.22
C ALA A 471 28.05 19.99 -14.33
N LEU A 472 26.93 19.26 -14.37
CA LEU A 472 25.76 19.53 -13.52
C LEU A 472 26.02 19.29 -12.03
N VAL A 473 26.74 18.22 -11.68
CA VAL A 473 27.09 17.92 -10.27
C VAL A 473 28.12 18.91 -9.75
N ASN A 474 29.18 19.17 -10.52
CA ASN A 474 30.26 20.08 -10.11
C ASN A 474 29.78 21.54 -10.04
N GLY A 475 28.89 21.93 -10.95
CA GLY A 475 28.22 23.23 -10.94
C GLY A 475 27.08 23.32 -9.93
N GLN A 476 26.83 22.26 -9.15
CA GLN A 476 25.78 22.19 -8.12
C GLN A 476 24.35 22.39 -8.63
N TYR A 477 24.12 22.22 -9.93
CA TYR A 477 22.79 22.23 -10.56
C TYR A 477 21.95 21.00 -10.19
N ILE A 478 22.63 19.90 -9.82
CA ILE A 478 22.03 18.71 -9.25
C ILE A 478 22.89 18.21 -8.07
N LYS A 479 22.25 17.67 -7.03
CA LYS A 479 22.94 17.24 -5.80
C LYS A 479 23.90 16.06 -6.01
N SER A 480 23.54 15.15 -6.90
CA SER A 480 24.31 13.95 -7.25
C SER A 480 23.86 13.44 -8.60
N ALA A 481 24.71 12.64 -9.25
CA ALA A 481 24.36 11.97 -10.51
C ALA A 481 23.17 11.00 -10.27
N PRO A 482 22.02 11.19 -10.94
CA PRO A 482 20.89 10.27 -10.82
C PRO A 482 21.21 8.93 -11.48
N GLU A 483 20.83 7.84 -10.81
CA GLU A 483 20.96 6.49 -11.34
C GLU A 483 19.61 5.98 -11.84
N CYS A 484 19.60 5.35 -13.01
CA CYS A 484 18.42 4.64 -13.48
C CYS A 484 18.18 3.42 -12.57
N PRO A 485 16.97 3.21 -12.03
CA PRO A 485 16.66 2.09 -11.14
C PRO A 485 16.88 0.69 -11.76
N ASP A 486 16.99 0.61 -13.09
CA ASP A 486 17.25 -0.62 -13.84
C ASP A 486 18.67 -0.65 -14.46
N GLY A 487 19.57 0.26 -14.05
CA GLY A 487 20.97 0.29 -14.50
C GLY A 487 21.19 0.92 -15.87
N GLY A 488 20.21 1.64 -16.41
CA GLY A 488 20.34 2.39 -17.66
C GLY A 488 21.20 3.64 -17.52
N THR A 489 21.72 4.11 -18.64
CA THR A 489 22.50 5.35 -18.74
C THR A 489 21.64 6.47 -19.33
N TYR A 490 21.90 7.71 -18.91
CA TYR A 490 21.24 8.89 -19.46
C TYR A 490 22.11 9.55 -20.52
N SER A 491 21.48 10.02 -21.60
CA SER A 491 22.12 10.76 -22.68
C SER A 491 21.17 11.83 -23.22
N SER A 492 21.69 12.80 -23.95
CA SER A 492 20.87 13.70 -24.77
C SER A 492 20.46 13.05 -26.09
N GLU A 493 19.28 13.39 -26.57
CA GLU A 493 18.81 13.17 -27.94
C GLU A 493 18.41 14.53 -28.52
N GLY A 494 19.16 15.00 -29.53
CA GLY A 494 19.08 16.38 -30.01
C GLY A 494 19.92 17.36 -29.19
N ASP A 495 19.87 18.63 -29.56
CA ASP A 495 20.64 19.71 -28.93
C ASP A 495 19.91 20.25 -27.68
N LEU A 496 20.50 20.05 -26.50
CA LEU A 496 19.91 20.50 -25.24
C LEU A 496 19.90 22.03 -25.05
N ALA A 497 20.60 22.80 -25.88
CA ALA A 497 20.48 24.25 -25.92
C ALA A 497 19.26 24.73 -26.73
N GLU A 498 18.61 23.82 -27.47
CA GLU A 498 17.40 24.09 -28.24
C GLU A 498 16.22 23.27 -27.69
N ASN A 499 15.74 22.27 -28.45
CA ASN A 499 14.60 21.43 -28.11
C ASN A 499 15.01 19.96 -27.85
N GLY A 500 16.27 19.74 -27.52
CA GLY A 500 16.80 18.41 -27.20
C GLY A 500 16.19 17.87 -25.92
N ARG A 501 16.19 16.54 -25.80
CA ARG A 501 15.59 15.83 -24.67
C ARG A 501 16.58 14.88 -24.01
N ILE A 502 16.36 14.60 -22.74
CA ILE A 502 17.08 13.55 -22.02
C ILE A 502 16.42 12.21 -22.32
N LYS A 503 17.25 11.21 -22.60
CA LYS A 503 16.85 9.84 -22.90
C LYS A 503 17.59 8.87 -21.98
N CYS A 504 16.90 7.82 -21.56
CA CYS A 504 17.51 6.67 -20.90
C CYS A 504 17.68 5.52 -21.89
N SER A 505 18.80 4.81 -21.84
CA SER A 505 19.07 3.63 -22.69
C SER A 505 18.07 2.48 -22.50
N ILE A 506 17.40 2.40 -21.35
CA ILE A 506 16.42 1.35 -21.03
C ILE A 506 14.97 1.85 -21.20
N HIS A 507 14.67 3.05 -20.72
CA HIS A 507 13.28 3.54 -20.62
C HIS A 507 12.86 4.53 -21.72
N GLY A 508 13.78 4.92 -22.61
CA GLY A 508 13.52 5.94 -23.62
C GLY A 508 13.44 7.35 -23.02
N SER A 509 12.80 8.26 -23.75
CA SER A 509 12.47 9.63 -23.32
C SER A 509 11.15 9.67 -22.55
N VAL A 510 10.92 10.77 -21.84
CA VAL A 510 9.66 11.06 -21.13
C VAL A 510 8.49 11.32 -22.09
N GLU A 511 8.77 11.75 -23.31
CA GLU A 511 7.82 12.00 -24.41
C GLU A 511 7.71 10.82 -25.36
#